data_AF-G9KJS8-F1
#
_entry.id   AF-G9KJS8-F1
#
_cell.length_a   1.000
_cell.length_b   1.000
_cell.length_c   1.000
_cell.angle_alpha   90.00
_cell.angle_beta   90.00
_cell.angle_gamma   90.00
#
_symmetry.space_group_name_H-M   'P 1'
#
loop_
_entity.id
_entity.type
_entity.pdbx_description
1 polymer ?
#
loop_
_entity_poly.entity_id
_entity_poly.type
_entity_poly.pdbx_seq_one_letter_code
_entity_poly.pdbx_strand_id
1 'polypeptide(L)' 'ADVSNERVIRSEDGETLAREYGVPFMETSAKTGMNVELAFLAIAKELKHRALWQPDGPHFQIRDFVESQKKQPSCCSF' A
#
# COMPACT_ATOMS: atom_id res chain seq x y z
N ALA A 1 1.49 -12.83 0.86
CA ALA A 1 1.94 -13.03 2.26
C ALA A 1 2.52 -14.43 2.40
N ASP A 2 3.49 -14.64 3.30
CA ASP A 2 4.31 -15.86 3.41
C ASP A 2 3.64 -17.04 4.14
N VAL A 3 2.53 -16.80 4.83
CA VAL A 3 1.74 -17.82 5.57
C VAL A 3 0.33 -17.98 5.00
N SER A 4 0.22 -18.20 3.69
CA SER A 4 -1.08 -18.33 3.00
C SER A 4 -1.93 -19.51 3.49
N ASN A 5 -1.28 -20.61 3.91
CA ASN A 5 -1.97 -21.85 4.31
C ASN A 5 -2.57 -21.80 5.72
N GLU A 6 -2.12 -20.87 6.56
CA GLU A 6 -2.65 -20.63 7.92
C GLU A 6 -3.59 -19.42 7.95
N ARG A 7 -3.96 -18.90 6.77
CA ARG A 7 -4.80 -17.72 6.63
C ARG A 7 -6.21 -17.99 7.16
N VAL A 8 -6.59 -17.26 8.21
CA VAL A 8 -7.95 -17.29 8.79
C VAL A 8 -8.82 -16.10 8.36
N ILE A 9 -8.21 -15.06 7.74
CA ILE A 9 -8.92 -13.87 7.23
C ILE A 9 -8.59 -13.69 5.75
N ARG A 10 -9.62 -13.53 4.91
CA ARG A 10 -9.45 -13.29 3.48
C ARG A 10 -8.88 -11.89 3.25
N SER A 11 -8.08 -11.73 2.20
CA SER A 11 -7.53 -10.42 1.85
C SER A 11 -8.64 -9.40 1.58
N GLU A 12 -9.73 -9.83 0.94
CA GLU A 12 -10.91 -9.01 0.65
C GLU A 12 -11.58 -8.45 1.92
N ASP A 13 -11.63 -9.23 3.00
CA ASP A 13 -12.25 -8.80 4.26
C ASP A 13 -11.40 -7.69 4.91
N GLY A 14 -10.08 -7.85 4.91
CA GLY A 14 -9.14 -6.83 5.39
C GLY A 14 -9.19 -5.54 4.57
N GLU A 15 -9.30 -5.64 3.25
CA GLU A 15 -9.44 -4.49 2.36
C GLU A 15 -10.79 -3.77 2.52
N THR A 16 -11.85 -4.52 2.77
CA THR A 16 -13.18 -3.97 3.07
C THR A 16 -13.15 -3.18 4.37
N LEU A 17 -12.61 -3.77 5.44
CA LEU A 17 -12.49 -3.11 6.74
C LEU A 17 -11.66 -1.82 6.66
N ALA A 18 -10.53 -1.86 5.96
CA ALA A 18 -9.69 -0.68 5.79
C ALA A 18 -10.42 0.46 5.07
N ARG A 19 -11.26 0.14 4.08
CA ARG A 19 -12.10 1.10 3.37
C ARG A 19 -13.14 1.73 4.29
N GLU A 20 -13.76 0.95 5.18
CA GLU A 20 -14.72 1.45 6.18
C GLU A 20 -14.08 2.42 7.17
N TYR A 21 -12.85 2.13 7.62
CA TYR A 21 -12.09 3.02 8.51
C TYR A 21 -11.37 4.17 7.80
N GLY A 22 -11.41 4.23 6.46
CA GLY A 22 -10.72 5.26 5.69
C GLY A 22 -9.19 5.19 5.76
N VAL A 23 -8.63 3.99 5.97
CA VAL A 23 -7.18 3.74 6.04
C VAL A 23 -6.68 2.89 4.86
N PRO A 24 -5.42 3.03 4.42
CA PRO A 24 -4.87 2.20 3.35
C PRO A 24 -4.65 0.75 3.81
N PHE A 25 -4.77 -0.19 2.88
CA PHE A 25 -4.52 -1.62 3.09
C PHE A 25 -3.39 -2.15 2.19
N MET A 26 -2.49 -2.93 2.77
CA MET A 26 -1.42 -3.62 2.06
C MET A 26 -0.99 -4.87 2.84
N GLU A 27 -0.96 -6.03 2.17
CA GLU A 27 -0.34 -7.22 2.76
C GLU A 27 1.18 -7.17 2.61
N THR A 28 1.91 -7.42 3.69
CA THR A 28 3.37 -7.46 3.71
C THR A 28 3.87 -8.81 4.23
N SER A 29 5.14 -9.11 4.01
CA SER A 29 5.83 -10.25 4.63
C SER A 29 7.17 -9.78 5.16
N ALA A 30 7.33 -9.78 6.48
CA ALA A 30 8.62 -9.52 7.10
C ALA A 30 9.65 -10.61 6.78
N LYS A 31 9.19 -11.85 6.55
CA LYS A 31 10.05 -13.00 6.24
C LYS A 31 10.66 -12.94 4.85
N THR A 32 9.85 -12.55 3.85
CA THR A 32 10.27 -12.56 2.44
C THR A 32 10.56 -11.16 1.90
N GLY A 33 10.33 -10.11 2.70
CA GLY A 33 10.46 -8.72 2.27
C GLY A 33 9.33 -8.24 1.34
N MET A 34 8.33 -9.07 1.06
CA MET A 34 7.22 -8.72 0.16
C MET A 34 6.52 -7.46 0.66
N ASN A 35 6.43 -6.45 -0.22
CA ASN A 35 5.76 -5.17 0.00
C ASN A 35 6.30 -4.33 1.19
N VAL A 36 7.40 -4.74 1.83
CA VAL A 36 7.97 -4.00 2.97
C VAL A 36 8.49 -2.63 2.51
N GLU A 37 9.33 -2.61 1.47
CA GLU A 37 9.87 -1.37 0.90
C GLU A 37 8.75 -0.42 0.43
N LEU A 38 7.77 -0.98 -0.29
CA LEU A 38 6.63 -0.21 -0.78
C LEU A 38 5.83 0.43 0.36
N ALA A 39 5.59 -0.31 1.46
CA ALA A 39 4.88 0.19 2.62
C ALA A 39 5.61 1.37 3.27
N PHE A 40 6.92 1.25 3.50
CA PHE A 40 7.73 2.32 4.08
C PHE A 40 7.79 3.56 3.19
N LEU A 41 8.00 3.39 1.88
CA LEU A 41 8.00 4.50 0.92
C LEU A 41 6.65 5.21 0.85
N ALA A 42 5.55 4.46 0.88
CA ALA A 42 4.20 5.01 0.86
C ALA A 42 3.96 5.91 2.09
N ILE A 43 4.31 5.42 3.28
CA ILE A 43 4.19 6.16 4.54
C ILE A 43 5.10 7.40 4.55
N ALA A 44 6.35 7.25 4.13
CA ALA A 44 7.30 8.38 4.10
C ALA A 44 6.82 9.50 3.16
N LYS A 45 6.27 9.16 2.00
CA LYS A 45 5.69 10.14 1.05
C LYS A 45 4.49 10.85 1.65
N GLU A 46 3.59 10.11 2.31
CA GLU A 46 2.42 10.68 3.00
C GLU A 46 2.85 11.68 4.09
N LEU A 47 3.78 11.27 4.96
CA LEU A 47 4.28 12.12 6.04
C LEU A 47 4.96 13.38 5.51
N LYS A 48 5.80 13.24 4.48
CA LYS A 48 6.46 14.39 3.83
C LYS A 48 5.43 15.34 3.24
N HIS A 49 4.41 14.83 2.57
CA HIS A 49 3.37 15.65 1.97
C HIS A 49 2.56 16.41 3.03
N ARG A 50 2.15 15.73 4.11
CA ARG A 50 1.46 16.35 5.25
C ARG A 50 2.29 17.43 5.94
N ALA A 51 3.59 17.18 6.10
CA ALA A 51 4.51 18.14 6.73
C ALA A 51 4.74 19.40 5.87
N LEU A 52 4.66 19.27 4.54
CA LEU A 52 4.83 20.38 3.58
C LEU A 52 3.51 21.10 3.27
N TRP A 53 2.50 21.00 4.16
CA TRP A 53 1.12 21.44 3.98
C TRP A 53 1.00 22.70 3.10
N GLN A 54 0.44 22.51 1.91
CA GLN A 54 0.18 23.57 0.93
C GLN A 54 -1.32 23.57 0.63
N PRO A 55 -2.06 24.66 0.91
CA PRO A 55 -3.52 24.72 0.74
C PRO A 55 -4.00 24.37 -0.66
N ASP A 56 -3.21 24.73 -1.69
CA ASP A 56 -3.54 24.54 -3.11
C ASP A 56 -2.57 23.56 -3.81
N GLY A 57 -1.79 22.80 -3.02
CA GLY A 57 -0.81 21.85 -3.53
C GLY A 57 -1.44 20.51 -3.94
N PRO A 58 -0.78 19.73 -4.82
CA PRO A 58 -1.28 18.42 -5.20
C PRO A 58 -1.33 17.49 -3.99
N HIS A 59 -2.52 17.01 -3.62
CA HIS A 59 -2.70 16.12 -2.48
C HIS A 59 -2.14 14.72 -2.76
N PHE A 60 -1.11 14.29 -2.04
CA PHE A 60 -0.66 12.90 -2.12
C PHE A 60 -1.69 11.99 -1.46
N GLN A 61 -2.21 11.02 -2.21
CA GLN A 61 -3.09 9.99 -1.68
C GLN A 61 -2.35 8.65 -1.62
N ILE A 62 -2.04 8.21 -0.41
CA ILE A 62 -1.35 6.93 -0.19
C ILE A 62 -2.06 5.73 -0.85
N ARG A 63 -3.40 5.73 -0.88
CA ARG A 63 -4.20 4.67 -1.52
C ARG A 63 -3.92 4.58 -3.03
N ASP A 64 -3.99 5.71 -3.73
CA ASP A 64 -3.74 5.78 -5.17
C ASP A 64 -2.30 5.35 -5.50
N PHE A 65 -1.34 5.76 -4.67
CA PHE A 65 0.05 5.33 -4.80
C PHE A 65 0.17 3.82 -4.71
N VAL A 66 -0.40 3.19 -3.67
CA VAL A 66 -0.36 1.74 -3.47
C VAL A 66 -1.05 0.99 -4.62
N GLU A 67 -2.22 1.46 -5.08
CA GLU A 67 -2.94 0.85 -6.20
C GLU A 67 -2.16 0.96 -7.53
N SER A 68 -1.46 2.06 -7.78
CA SER A 68 -0.62 2.23 -8.98
C SER A 68 0.55 1.24 -9.05
N GLN A 69 1.14 0.89 -7.90
CA GLN A 69 2.27 -0.03 -7.84
C GLN A 69 1.81 -1.49 -7.97
N LYS A 70 0.58 -1.82 -7.55
CA LYS A 70 -0.03 -3.13 -7.82
C LYS A 70 -0.27 -3.37 -9.32
N LYS A 71 -0.47 -2.30 -10.11
CA LYS A 71 -0.77 -2.35 -11.55
C LYS A 71 0.48 -2.31 -12.45
N GLN A 72 1.68 -2.08 -11.92
CA GLN A 72 2.91 -2.14 -12.71
C GLN A 72 3.08 -3.56 -13.28
N PRO A 73 2.91 -3.76 -14.59
CA PRO A 73 3.21 -5.03 -15.20
C PRO A 73 4.74 -5.12 -15.33
N SER A 74 5.30 -6.28 -15.01
CA SER A 74 6.59 -6.68 -15.59
C SER A 74 6.38 -6.80 -17.10
N CYS A 75 6.51 -5.69 -17.83
CA CYS A 75 6.41 -5.66 -19.29
C CYS A 75 7.77 -5.28 -19.87
N CYS A 76 8.50 -6.33 -20.26
CA CYS A 76 9.37 -6.46 -21.45
C CYS A 76 10.58 -7.36 -21.13
N SER A 77 10.62 -8.56 -21.74
CA SER A 77 11.83 -9.20 -22.31
C SER A 77 11.44 -10.52 -23.00
N PHE A 78 11.09 -10.46 -24.30
CA PHE A 78 11.74 -11.14 -25.43
C PHE A 78 11.14 -10.63 -26.74
#